data_AF-A0A519Z5F3-F1
#
_entry.id   AF-A0A519Z5F3-F1
#
_cell.length_a   1.000
_cell.length_b   1.000
_cell.length_c   1.000
_cell.angle_alpha   90.00
_cell.angle_beta   90.00
_cell.angle_gamma   90.00
#
_symmetry.space_group_name_H-M   'P 1'
#
loop_
_entity.id
_entity.type
_entity.pdbx_description
1 polymer ?
#
loop_
_entity_poly.entity_id
_entity_poly.type
_entity_poly.pdbx_seq_one_letter_code
_entity_poly.pdbx_strand_id
1 'polypeptide(L)'
;MKKVLLLSLLALPALAQKKGPALERPKLVVGIVVDQMRYDYVYRYWTKFGEGGFKRLLGEGFSYESCHYNYVPTYTGPGHTSVYTGTTPAHHGIVGNNWYERETGHGTYV
;
A
#
# COMPACT_ATOMS: atom_id res chain seq x y z
N MET A 1 53.01 8.69 26.91
CA MET A 1 51.76 8.50 27.68
C MET A 1 50.58 9.31 27.13
N LYS A 2 50.69 10.63 26.93
CA LYS A 2 49.58 11.47 26.39
C LYS A 2 49.05 11.05 25.00
N LYS A 3 49.92 10.61 24.07
CA LYS A 3 49.52 10.15 22.72
C LYS A 3 48.75 8.81 22.73
N VAL A 4 49.06 7.92 23.68
CA VAL A 4 48.35 6.64 23.86
C VAL A 4 46.97 6.87 24.46
N LEU A 5 46.87 7.82 25.41
CA LEU A 5 45.60 8.24 26.00
C LEU A 5 44.66 8.88 24.96
N LEU A 6 45.20 9.66 24.03
CA LEU A 6 44.45 10.28 22.93
C LEU A 6 43.91 9.25 21.93
N LEU A 7 44.70 8.22 21.61
CA LEU A 7 44.25 7.11 20.74
C LEU A 7 43.12 6.29 21.39
N SER A 8 43.18 6.06 22.71
CA SER A 8 42.11 5.35 23.42
C SER A 8 40.81 6.14 23.51
N LEU A 9 40.87 7.48 23.59
CA LEU A 9 39.68 8.33 23.58
C LEU A 9 38.99 8.38 22.21
N LEU A 10 39.74 8.24 21.12
CA LEU A 10 39.22 8.20 19.75
C LEU A 10 38.59 6.85 19.36
N ALA A 11 38.85 5.77 20.11
CA ALA A 11 38.30 4.43 19.83
C ALA A 11 36.95 4.14 20.50
N LEU A 12 36.59 4.90 21.54
CA LEU A 12 35.32 4.78 22.28
C LEU A 12 34.05 5.02 21.42
N PRO A 13 34.01 5.95 20.44
CA PRO A 13 32.85 6.15 19.59
C PRO A 13 32.56 4.97 18.65
N ALA A 14 33.59 4.20 18.27
CA ALA A 14 33.45 3.06 17.38
C ALA A 14 32.75 1.86 18.06
N LEU A 15 32.95 1.69 19.37
CA LEU A 15 32.26 0.67 20.17
C LEU A 15 30.81 1.05 20.53
N ALA A 16 30.43 2.32 20.37
CA ALA A 16 29.09 2.83 20.66
C ALA A 16 28.10 2.65 19.49
N GLN A 17 28.55 2.26 18.29
CA GLN A 17 27.67 1.93 17.17
C GLN A 17 27.06 0.53 17.35
N LYS A 18 26.20 0.36 18.35
CA LYS A 18 25.27 -0.78 18.35
C LYS A 18 24.29 -0.57 17.19
N LYS A 19 24.45 -1.38 16.14
CA LYS A 19 23.43 -1.52 15.09
C LYS A 19 22.13 -1.89 15.79
N GLY A 20 21.15 -0.98 15.78
CA GLY A 20 19.84 -1.23 16.38
C GLY A 20 19.24 -2.53 15.84
N PRO A 21 18.36 -3.21 16.60
CA PRO A 21 17.68 -4.39 16.09
C PRO A 21 17.07 -4.07 14.72
N ALA A 22 17.32 -4.93 13.74
CA ALA A 22 16.72 -4.76 12.44
C ALA A 22 15.20 -4.77 12.61
N LEU A 23 14.51 -3.82 11.96
CA LEU A 23 13.05 -3.79 11.98
C LEU A 23 12.53 -5.11 11.40
N GLU A 24 11.76 -5.85 12.20
CA GLU A 24 11.08 -7.04 11.71
C GLU A 24 10.11 -6.63 10.61
N ARG A 25 10.25 -7.26 9.43
CA ARG A 25 9.45 -6.95 8.25
C ARG A 25 8.92 -8.26 7.65
N PRO A 26 7.70 -8.27 7.10
CA PRO A 26 7.21 -9.43 6.37
C PRO A 26 8.13 -9.69 5.17
N LYS A 27 8.40 -10.98 4.90
CA LYS A 27 9.19 -11.40 3.74
C LYS A 27 8.45 -11.19 2.41
N LEU A 28 7.12 -11.14 2.47
CA LEU A 28 6.23 -10.95 1.32
C LEU A 28 5.01 -10.14 1.75
N VAL A 29 4.62 -9.19 0.90
CA VAL A 29 3.33 -8.48 0.97
C VAL A 29 2.59 -8.78 -0.32
N VAL A 30 1.32 -9.21 -0.21
CA VAL A 30 0.47 -9.51 -1.34
C VAL A 30 -0.70 -8.53 -1.35
N GLY A 31 -0.78 -7.69 -2.39
CA GLY A 31 -1.91 -6.81 -2.64
C GLY A 31 -2.93 -7.52 -3.54
N ILE A 32 -4.20 -7.58 -3.12
CA ILE A 32 -5.28 -8.20 -3.89
C ILE A 32 -6.39 -7.16 -4.04
N VAL A 33 -6.72 -6.84 -5.29
CA VAL A 33 -7.87 -5.99 -5.64
C VAL A 33 -8.81 -6.83 -6.48
N VAL A 34 -10.03 -7.06 -5.97
CA VAL A 34 -11.08 -7.78 -6.71
C VAL A 34 -11.92 -6.74 -7.44
N ASP A 35 -11.80 -6.71 -8.77
CA ASP A 35 -12.48 -5.69 -9.57
C ASP A 35 -14.01 -5.77 -9.40
N GLN A 36 -14.63 -4.61 -9.32
CA GLN A 36 -16.07 -4.43 -9.13
C GLN A 36 -16.67 -5.14 -7.89
N MET A 37 -15.86 -5.51 -6.91
CA MET A 37 -16.34 -6.16 -5.70
C MET A 37 -16.93 -5.14 -4.73
N ARG A 38 -18.26 -5.15 -4.59
CA ARG A 38 -18.94 -4.40 -3.53
C ARG A 38 -18.77 -5.10 -2.19
N TYR A 39 -18.73 -4.31 -1.12
CA TYR A 39 -18.54 -4.83 0.24
C TYR A 39 -19.67 -5.78 0.68
N ASP A 40 -20.92 -5.51 0.27
CA ASP A 40 -22.08 -6.35 0.63
C ASP A 40 -22.01 -7.78 0.07
N TYR A 41 -21.17 -8.04 -0.93
CA TYR A 41 -20.99 -9.38 -1.49
C TYR A 41 -20.39 -10.36 -0.47
N VAL A 42 -19.56 -9.86 0.46
CA VAL A 42 -18.95 -10.68 1.50
C VAL A 42 -20.03 -11.29 2.41
N TYR A 43 -21.00 -10.48 2.85
CA TYR A 43 -22.09 -10.94 3.72
C TYR A 43 -23.17 -11.68 2.94
N ARG A 44 -23.54 -11.17 1.75
CA ARG A 44 -24.58 -11.78 0.91
C ARG A 44 -24.29 -13.24 0.57
N TYR A 45 -23.01 -13.58 0.41
CA TYR A 45 -22.58 -14.93 0.04
C TYR A 45 -21.83 -15.66 1.15
N TRP A 46 -21.89 -15.17 2.38
CA TRP A 46 -21.11 -15.68 3.50
C TRP A 46 -21.22 -17.19 3.71
N THR A 47 -22.43 -17.74 3.63
CA THR A 47 -22.71 -19.17 3.80
C THR A 47 -22.17 -20.04 2.66
N LYS A 48 -21.82 -19.44 1.53
CA LYS A 48 -21.26 -20.13 0.35
C LYS A 48 -19.73 -20.11 0.32
N PHE A 49 -19.07 -19.32 1.15
CA PHE A 49 -17.61 -19.28 1.21
C PHE A 49 -17.05 -20.41 2.08
N GLY A 50 -15.93 -20.99 1.61
CA GLY A 50 -15.10 -21.88 2.42
C GLY A 50 -14.25 -21.13 3.44
N GLU A 51 -13.67 -21.86 4.39
CA GLU A 51 -12.96 -21.27 5.53
C GLU A 51 -11.65 -20.57 5.15
N GLY A 52 -10.94 -21.03 4.11
CA GLY A 52 -9.59 -20.54 3.76
C GLY A 52 -9.51 -19.20 3.01
N GLY A 53 -10.64 -18.56 2.69
CA GLY A 53 -10.70 -17.35 1.85
C GLY A 53 -11.15 -16.10 2.62
N PHE A 54 -12.23 -15.46 2.16
CA PHE A 54 -12.81 -14.27 2.80
C PHE A 54 -13.11 -14.48 4.30
N LYS A 55 -13.57 -15.68 4.68
CA LYS A 55 -13.82 -16.01 6.09
C LYS A 55 -12.58 -15.88 6.96
N ARG A 56 -11.46 -16.46 6.52
CA ARG A 56 -10.16 -16.29 7.17
C ARG A 56 -9.73 -14.83 7.23
N LEU A 57 -9.83 -14.09 6.13
CA LEU A 57 -9.41 -12.68 6.09
C LEU A 57 -10.20 -11.80 7.07
N LEU A 58 -11.51 -12.04 7.22
CA LEU A 58 -12.36 -11.28 8.14
C LEU A 58 -12.25 -11.77 9.60
N GLY A 59 -12.03 -13.07 9.82
CA GLY A 59 -11.98 -13.66 11.16
C GLY A 59 -10.61 -13.56 11.85
N GLU A 60 -9.53 -13.66 11.08
CA GLU A 60 -8.13 -13.62 11.59
C GLU A 60 -7.43 -12.29 11.28
N GLY A 61 -8.01 -11.46 10.43
CA GLY A 61 -7.44 -10.20 9.98
C GLY A 61 -8.16 -8.96 10.52
N PHE A 62 -8.12 -7.89 9.74
CA PHE A 62 -8.78 -6.64 10.04
C PHE A 62 -9.65 -6.21 8.86
N SER A 63 -10.91 -5.87 9.13
CA SER A 63 -11.86 -5.35 8.12
C SER A 63 -12.18 -3.89 8.41
N TYR A 64 -12.12 -3.03 7.38
CA TYR A 64 -12.54 -1.64 7.46
C TYR A 64 -13.81 -1.43 6.61
N GLU A 65 -14.96 -1.42 7.29
CA GLU A 65 -16.27 -1.49 6.63
C GLU A 65 -16.73 -0.15 6.03
N SER A 66 -16.18 0.97 6.50
CA SER A 66 -16.52 2.32 6.04
C SER A 66 -15.46 2.88 5.08
N CYS A 67 -14.85 2.01 4.27
CA CYS A 67 -13.89 2.41 3.25
C CYS A 67 -14.61 2.92 2.00
N HIS A 68 -14.46 4.21 1.70
CA HIS A 68 -15.12 4.86 0.56
C HIS A 68 -14.10 5.54 -0.34
N TYR A 69 -14.40 5.60 -1.64
CA TYR A 69 -13.68 6.46 -2.56
C TYR A 69 -13.84 7.92 -2.14
N ASN A 70 -12.73 8.63 -2.00
CA ASN A 70 -12.69 10.06 -1.73
C ASN A 70 -12.51 10.89 -3.02
N TYR A 71 -12.80 10.30 -4.18
CA TYR A 71 -12.67 10.92 -5.49
C TYR A 71 -13.74 10.42 -6.46
N VAL A 72 -13.81 11.08 -7.61
CA VAL A 72 -14.58 10.67 -8.77
C VAL A 72 -13.67 10.82 -10.01
N PRO A 73 -13.86 10.02 -11.07
CA PRO A 73 -14.81 8.90 -11.21
C PRO A 73 -14.28 7.58 -10.60
N THR A 74 -15.19 6.67 -10.22
CA THR A 74 -14.85 5.36 -9.63
C THR A 74 -14.61 4.30 -10.72
N TYR A 75 -13.58 4.52 -11.55
CA TYR A 75 -13.16 3.59 -12.60
C TYR A 75 -11.93 2.76 -12.20
N THR A 76 -11.66 1.68 -12.95
CA THR A 76 -10.57 0.72 -12.69
C THR A 76 -9.20 1.38 -12.60
N GLY A 77 -8.79 2.17 -13.61
CA GLY A 77 -7.48 2.84 -13.67
C GLY A 77 -7.22 3.79 -12.50
N PRO A 78 -8.11 4.78 -12.25
CA PRO A 78 -8.07 5.63 -11.06
C PRO A 78 -8.04 4.82 -9.76
N GLY A 79 -8.92 3.82 -9.67
CA GLY A 79 -9.04 2.84 -8.57
C GLY A 79 -7.72 2.24 -8.14
N HIS A 80 -7.10 1.50 -9.07
CA HIS A 80 -5.85 0.79 -8.83
C HIS A 80 -4.72 1.77 -8.51
N THR A 81 -4.63 2.88 -9.24
CA THR A 81 -3.57 3.86 -9.00
C THR A 81 -3.65 4.41 -7.58
N SER A 82 -4.83 4.86 -7.14
CA SER A 82 -4.99 5.43 -5.80
C SER A 82 -4.66 4.43 -4.67
N VAL A 83 -5.01 3.15 -4.81
CA VAL A 83 -4.71 2.11 -3.81
C VAL A 83 -3.20 1.96 -3.58
N TYR A 84 -2.40 2.02 -4.65
CA TYR A 84 -0.95 1.79 -4.57
C TYR A 84 -0.12 3.08 -4.42
N THR A 85 -0.68 4.25 -4.70
CA THR A 85 0.01 5.54 -4.52
C THR A 85 -0.39 6.26 -3.23
N GLY A 86 -1.52 5.91 -2.62
CA GLY A 86 -2.03 6.59 -1.43
C GLY A 86 -2.49 8.03 -1.69
N THR A 87 -2.82 8.37 -2.94
CA THR A 87 -3.30 9.72 -3.32
C THR A 87 -4.43 9.63 -4.36
N THR A 88 -5.03 10.76 -4.72
CA THR A 88 -6.21 10.82 -5.59
C THR A 88 -5.85 11.11 -7.05
N PRO A 89 -6.80 10.93 -8.00
CA PRO A 89 -6.61 11.26 -9.42
C PRO A 89 -6.11 12.68 -9.69
N ALA A 90 -6.49 13.64 -8.84
CA ALA A 90 -6.03 15.02 -8.94
C ALA A 90 -4.51 15.17 -8.74
N HIS A 91 -3.87 14.23 -8.04
CA HIS A 91 -2.43 14.24 -7.77
C HIS A 91 -1.65 13.26 -8.64
N HIS A 92 -2.15 12.03 -8.83
CA HIS A 92 -1.43 11.02 -9.62
C HIS A 92 -1.74 11.09 -11.13
N GLY A 93 -2.71 11.90 -11.57
CA GLY A 93 -2.98 12.21 -12.98
C GLY A 93 -3.76 11.15 -13.78
N ILE A 94 -4.02 9.98 -13.21
CA ILE A 94 -4.86 8.93 -13.82
C ILE A 94 -6.32 9.22 -13.51
N VAL A 95 -6.98 9.96 -14.41
CA VAL A 95 -8.33 10.55 -14.20
C VAL A 95 -9.48 9.69 -14.73
N GLY A 96 -9.19 8.63 -15.46
CA GLY A 96 -10.17 7.67 -15.97
C GLY A 96 -9.50 6.45 -16.56
N ASN A 97 -10.28 5.51 -17.11
CA ASN A 97 -9.72 4.46 -17.96
C ASN A 97 -9.33 5.02 -19.34
N ASN A 98 -9.99 6.10 -19.75
CA ASN A 98 -9.67 6.84 -20.96
C ASN A 98 -9.94 8.33 -20.74
N TRP A 99 -9.19 9.17 -21.44
CA TRP A 99 -9.41 10.61 -21.48
C TRP A 99 -8.85 11.21 -22.76
N TYR A 100 -9.27 12.43 -23.08
CA TYR A 100 -8.76 13.15 -24.22
C TYR A 100 -7.49 13.93 -23.86
N GLU A 101 -6.44 13.77 -24.66
CA GLU A 101 -5.19 14.50 -24.52
C GLU A 101 -5.18 15.67 -25.52
N ARG A 102 -5.23 16.90 -25.01
CA ARG A 102 -5.30 18.11 -25.84
C ARG A 102 -4.06 18.33 -26.70
N GLU A 103 -2.88 18.01 -26.18
CA GLU A 103 -1.60 18.25 -26.87
C GLU A 103 -1.47 17.41 -28.14
N THR A 104 -1.96 16.17 -28.11
CA THR A 104 -1.88 15.25 -29.24
C THR A 104 -3.15 15.24 -30.08
N GLY A 105 -4.28 15.70 -29.54
CA GLY A 105 -5.57 15.68 -30.21
C GLY A 105 -6.24 14.30 -30.23
N HIS A 106 -5.77 13.35 -29.41
CA HIS A 106 -6.22 11.96 -29.42
C HIS A 106 -6.78 11.54 -28.06
N GLY A 107 -7.59 10.47 -28.07
CA GLY A 107 -7.97 9.76 -26.85
C GLY A 107 -6.87 8.81 -26.41
N THR A 108 -6.60 8.76 -25.11
CA THR A 108 -5.74 7.75 -24.49
C THR A 108 -6.56 6.75 -23.69
N TYR A 109 -6.00 5.57 -23.45
CA TYR A 109 -6.58 4.50 -22.62
C TYR A 109 -5.46 3.89 -21.76
N VAL A 110 -5.78 3.57 -20.51
CA VAL A 110 -4.88 2.89 -19.55
C VAL A 110 -5.43 1.53 -19.12
#